data_AF-A0A1H7ZVF6-F1
#
_entry.id   AF-A0A1H7ZVF6-F1
#
_cell.length_a   1.000
_cell.length_b   1.000
_cell.length_c   1.000
_cell.angle_alpha   90.00
_cell.angle_beta   90.00
_cell.angle_gamma   90.00
#
_symmetry.space_group_name_H-M   'P 1'
#
loop_
_entity.id
_entity.type
_entity.pdbx_description
1 polymer ?
#
loop_
_entity_poly.entity_id
_entity_poly.type
_entity_poly.pdbx_seq_one_letter_code
_entity_poly.pdbx_strand_id
1 'polypeptide(L)' 'MEIIKHNQDQWELKVKQKNQWTVPVSSEEIEKARMGDWSIIVTSTKPVPKDGFRI' A
#
# COMPACT_ATOMS: atom_id res chain seq x y z
N MET A 1 -23.53 7.57 10.85
CA MET A 1 -23.29 8.70 9.92
C MET A 1 -21.97 9.40 10.25
N GLU A 2 -21.72 9.77 11.51
CA GLU A 2 -20.45 10.38 11.95
C GLU A 2 -19.19 9.54 11.68
N ILE A 3 -19.24 8.22 11.90
CA ILE A 3 -18.08 7.34 11.64
C ILE A 3 -17.69 7.33 10.16
N ILE A 4 -18.66 7.37 9.25
CA ILE A 4 -18.40 7.39 7.80
C ILE A 4 -17.72 8.70 7.41
N LYS A 5 -18.26 9.83 7.89
CA LYS A 5 -17.70 11.16 7.65
C LYS A 5 -16.29 11.29 8.24
N HIS A 6 -16.10 10.81 9.47
CA HIS A 6 -14.79 10.76 10.11
C HIS A 6 -13.78 9.97 9.27
N ASN A 7 -14.16 8.78 8.78
CA ASN A 7 -13.27 7.96 7.96
C ASN A 7 -12.94 8.64 6.61
N GLN A 8 -13.92 9.29 5.99
CA GLN A 8 -13.69 10.06 4.77
C GLN A 8 -12.71 11.22 5.00
N ASP A 9 -12.93 12.04 6.03
CA ASP A 9 -12.07 13.19 6.34
C ASP A 9 -10.63 12.73 6.65
N GLN A 10 -10.47 11.63 7.40
CA GLN A 10 -9.16 11.05 7.68
C GLN A 10 -8.49 10.52 6.41
N TRP A 11 -9.25 9.88 5.51
CA TRP A 11 -8.72 9.40 4.24
C TRP A 11 -8.23 10.55 3.35
N GLU A 12 -9.02 11.62 3.22
CA GLU A 12 -8.62 12.82 2.49
C GLU A 12 -7.32 13.43 3.03
N LEU A 13 -7.14 13.45 4.35
CA LEU A 13 -5.89 13.88 4.98
C LEU A 13 -4.71 12.96 4.61
N LYS A 14 -4.91 11.63 4.59
CA LYS A 14 -3.86 10.68 4.18
C LYS A 14 -3.44 10.86 2.72
N VAL A 15 -4.39 11.16 1.83
CA VAL A 15 -4.12 11.48 0.42
C VAL A 15 -3.26 12.74 0.32
N LYS A 16 -3.63 13.82 1.01
CA LYS A 16 -2.85 15.08 1.04
C LYS A 16 -1.43 14.89 1.56
N GLN A 17 -1.26 13.98 2.53
CA GLN A 17 0.05 13.63 3.11
C GLN A 17 0.87 12.68 2.24
N LYS A 18 0.38 12.26 1.06
CA LYS A 18 1.01 11.25 0.20
C LYS A 18 1.33 9.97 0.97
N ASN A 19 0.38 9.52 1.81
CA ASN A 19 0.53 8.26 2.49
C ASN A 19 0.78 7.15 1.47
N GLN A 20 1.71 6.23 1.75
CA GLN A 20 2.14 5.18 0.81
C GLN A 20 0.97 4.34 0.24
N TRP A 21 -0.13 4.20 0.99
CA TRP A 21 -1.32 3.46 0.57
C TRP A 21 -2.31 4.27 -0.28
N THR A 22 -2.07 5.57 -0.44
CA THR A 22 -2.89 6.50 -1.22
C THR A 22 -2.25 6.89 -2.55
N VAL A 23 -0.98 6.54 -2.75
CA VAL A 23 -0.23 6.86 -3.96
C VAL A 23 -0.24 5.64 -4.88
N PRO A 24 -0.57 5.80 -6.17
CA PRO A 24 -0.47 4.71 -7.13
C PRO A 24 0.98 4.23 -7.27
N VAL A 25 1.16 2.92 -7.35
CA VAL A 25 2.44 2.32 -7.75
C VAL A 25 2.74 2.63 -9.22
N SER A 26 4.02 2.67 -9.57
CA SER A 26 4.47 2.92 -10.94
C SER A 26 4.27 1.72 -11.85
N SER A 27 4.20 1.96 -13.17
CA SER A 27 4.15 0.90 -14.17
C SER A 27 5.39 -0.01 -14.13
N GLU A 28 6.55 0.53 -13.74
CA GLU A 28 7.80 -0.22 -13.60
C GLU A 28 7.71 -1.23 -12.43
N GLU A 29 7.17 -0.80 -11.28
CA GLU A 29 6.93 -1.68 -10.13
C GLU A 29 5.96 -2.82 -10.48
N ILE A 30 4.93 -2.52 -11.27
CA ILE A 30 3.99 -3.53 -11.78
C ILE A 30 4.73 -4.54 -12.68
N GLU A 31 5.57 -4.08 -13.58
CA GLU A 31 6.28 -4.97 -14.50
C GLU A 31 7.30 -5.87 -13.78
N LYS A 32 8.06 -5.30 -12.84
CA LYS A 32 8.94 -6.08 -11.96
C LYS A 32 8.17 -7.15 -11.20
N ALA A 33 7.01 -6.80 -10.63
CA ALA A 33 6.18 -7.77 -9.93
C ALA A 33 5.71 -8.92 -10.84
N ARG A 34 5.34 -8.64 -12.10
CA ARG A 34 4.98 -9.67 -13.10
C ARG A 34 6.14 -10.60 -13.46
N MET A 35 7.36 -10.07 -13.48
CA MET A 35 8.58 -10.84 -13.73
C MET A 35 9.04 -11.68 -12.51
N GLY A 36 8.23 -11.74 -11.44
CA GLY A 36 8.55 -12.46 -10.21
C GLY A 36 9.32 -11.63 -9.19
N ASP A 37 9.60 -10.36 -9.48
CA ASP A 37 10.24 -9.42 -8.56
C ASP A 37 9.21 -8.55 -7.82
N TRP A 38 8.44 -9.18 -6.92
CA TRP A 38 7.42 -8.51 -6.11
C TRP A 38 7.78 -8.47 -4.62
N SER A 39 7.11 -7.62 -3.85
CA SER A 39 7.20 -7.68 -2.39
C SER A 39 5.86 -7.31 -1.76
N ILE A 40 5.57 -7.84 -0.56
CA ILE A 40 4.36 -7.52 0.19
C ILE A 40 4.77 -6.79 1.47
N ILE A 41 4.17 -5.64 1.74
CA ILE A 41 4.38 -4.86 2.96
C ILE A 41 3.17 -5.10 3.86
N VAL A 42 3.33 -5.85 4.95
CA VAL A 42 2.23 -6.19 5.87
C VAL A 42 2.27 -5.35 7.15
N THR A 43 3.44 -4.83 7.52
CA THR A 43 3.63 -3.92 8.66
C THR A 43 4.37 -2.68 8.20
N SER A 44 4.05 -1.52 8.77
CA SER A 44 4.56 -0.24 8.27
C SER A 44 6.09 -0.29 8.15
N THR A 45 6.56 -0.13 6.92
CA THR A 45 7.96 0.08 6.49
C THR A 45 8.84 -1.11 6.11
N LYS A 46 8.50 -2.38 6.38
CA LYS A 46 9.39 -3.51 6.00
C LYS A 46 8.69 -4.54 5.10
N PRO A 47 9.24 -4.83 3.90
CA PRO A 47 8.76 -5.92 3.06
C PRO A 47 8.91 -7.29 3.75
N VAL A 48 7.92 -8.15 3.58
CA VAL A 48 7.98 -9.55 4.01
C VAL A 48 8.81 -10.35 3.00
N PRO A 49 9.80 -11.15 3.45
CA PRO A 49 10.57 -12.02 2.56
C PRO A 49 9.68 -13.03 1.83
N LYS A 50 9.91 -13.21 0.51
CA LYS A 50 9.14 -14.12 -0.36
C LYS A 50 9.12 -15.56 0.17
N ASP A 51 10.28 -16.07 0.61
CA ASP A 51 10.46 -17.46 1.03
C ASP A 51 9.64 -17.87 2.26
N GLY A 52 9.20 -16.88 3.06
CA GLY A 52 8.40 -17.09 4.28
C GLY A 52 6.91 -16.75 4.13
N PHE A 53 6.49 -16.22 2.98
CA PHE A 53 5.10 -15.81 2.77
C PHE A 53 4.25 -17.01 2.38
N ARG A 54 3.34 -17.43 3.27
CA ARG A 54 2.36 -18.50 3.03
C ARG A 54 0.96 -17.90 3.08
N ILE A 55 0.16 -18.15 2.04
CA ILE A 55 -1.27 -17.84 2.00
C ILE A 55 -2.11 -19.01 2.51
#